data_AF-A0A7S4SFP8-F1
#
_entry.id   AF-A0A7S4SFP8-F1
#
_cell.length_a   1.000
_cell.length_b   1.000
_cell.length_c   1.000
_cell.angle_alpha   90.00
_cell.angle_beta   90.00
_cell.angle_gamma   90.00
#
_symmetry.space_group_name_H-M   'P 1'
#
loop_
_entity.id
_entity.type
_entity.pdbx_description
1 polymer ?
#
loop_
_entity_poly.entity_id
_entity_poly.type
_entity_poly.pdbx_seq_one_letter_code
_entity_poly.pdbx_strand_id
1 'polypeptide(L)'
;MNARDIDAKDPGVTLDLLKTWASEALARQPDQARQLHGWEALVSGLCHAACQRARDSQFVAELGLGSDGGAGQAGDVLQDANLTESDLRRRLVFLYSRQAKETVRSIVQAKLNDELSFFHSWVVNRSCEKGGVELALSKWDWYLYCLTFETGDFLTDIRTSEPMLVQMPLDTVDLRVVAQLFNVQITVTRMFEEAMRFRPHGTAGPVGCCHLLLHKGLWTALLDVRMPEQEPQPLLDAVVEVEELPLELQGVSTDRTVLIRSYDEDRGSYMACCGQSQVCFPVERSSIKRIIFTRWDMGRAEKQAQKDREEQAARAAAASTGDPAWAAEEGARPSGSLKPLEGIPEGSLEFQVLQELVRRTATQRLSQTMGELAGRNPASVTPAAAGSASSRAGGTSTAATRNQLPTPARNETEMLPQQQQAQPEAQQQQQQQQPQLLQFQPQPRQPSHAAPQAAAQPQAPLQPQQQARPVRQHQQQEPRFIDYEEVRRLLESGSVVTALCLSEFAPDSRDERYLVVRANQWVRLNGKLDTMVHATSVQDGRKGWCSAASLIAWVAESAFEPDPSWPDSERYMGLRKGEAVLLEKIYDGQWADWGFCRNLRSRDLTGLVPLSRTRRHFYCA
;
A
#
# COMPACT_ATOMS: atom_id res chain seq x y z
N MET A 1 -3.01 18.00 8.47
CA MET A 1 -2.68 16.69 9.10
C MET A 1 -1.52 16.12 8.31
N ASN A 2 -0.45 15.64 8.96
CA ASN A 2 0.74 15.17 8.25
C ASN A 2 0.42 13.85 7.52
N ALA A 3 0.91 13.66 6.30
CA ALA A 3 0.70 12.42 5.55
C ALA A 3 1.17 11.17 6.30
N ARG A 4 2.26 11.29 7.06
CA ARG A 4 2.74 10.22 7.94
C ARG A 4 1.75 9.89 9.05
N ASP A 5 0.97 10.87 9.52
CA ASP A 5 -0.07 10.65 10.53
C ASP A 5 -1.29 9.94 9.94
N ILE A 6 -1.66 10.29 8.69
CA ILE A 6 -2.73 9.60 7.95
C ILE A 6 -2.28 8.15 7.72
N ASP A 7 -1.06 7.97 7.23
CA ASP A 7 -0.49 6.67 6.92
C ASP A 7 -0.26 5.78 8.16
N ALA A 8 0.00 6.38 9.32
CA ALA A 8 0.09 5.67 10.59
C ALA A 8 -1.29 5.27 11.14
N LYS A 9 -2.34 6.03 10.83
CA LYS A 9 -3.71 5.75 11.28
C LYS A 9 -4.43 4.77 10.38
N ASP A 10 -4.28 4.94 9.07
CA ASP A 10 -4.94 4.16 8.04
C ASP A 10 -4.05 4.06 6.80
N PRO A 11 -3.20 3.01 6.70
CA PRO A 11 -2.39 2.77 5.52
C PRO A 11 -3.23 2.51 4.27
N GLY A 12 -4.51 2.17 4.40
CA GLY A 12 -5.44 1.97 3.28
C GLY A 12 -5.67 3.26 2.50
N VAL A 13 -5.80 4.41 3.18
CA VAL A 13 -5.96 5.71 2.51
C VAL A 13 -4.71 6.04 1.68
N THR A 14 -3.52 5.82 2.23
CA THR A 14 -2.25 6.03 1.52
C THR A 14 -2.12 5.08 0.33
N LEU A 15 -2.55 3.81 0.49
CA LEU A 15 -2.59 2.85 -0.60
C LEU A 15 -3.57 3.28 -1.70
N ASP A 16 -4.75 3.80 -1.36
CA ASP A 16 -5.72 4.27 -2.37
C ASP A 16 -5.22 5.50 -3.15
N LEU A 17 -4.45 6.36 -2.49
CA LEU A 17 -3.73 7.45 -3.16
C LEU A 17 -2.62 6.91 -4.06
N LEU A 18 -1.88 5.88 -3.61
CA LEU A 18 -0.89 5.19 -4.44
C LEU A 18 -1.54 4.48 -5.63
N LYS A 19 -2.71 3.84 -5.44
CA LYS A 19 -3.51 3.23 -6.50
C LYS A 19 -3.87 4.27 -7.53
N THR A 20 -4.42 5.40 -7.11
CA THR A 20 -4.82 6.49 -8.01
C THR A 20 -3.61 7.02 -8.78
N TRP A 21 -2.52 7.35 -8.08
CA TRP A 21 -1.30 7.85 -8.70
C TRP A 21 -0.67 6.85 -9.68
N ALA A 22 -0.51 5.59 -9.28
CA ALA A 22 0.11 4.57 -10.11
C ALA A 22 -0.79 4.16 -11.28
N SER A 23 -2.11 4.15 -11.06
CA SER A 23 -3.13 3.97 -12.09
C SER A 23 -3.04 5.05 -13.16
N GLU A 24 -2.86 6.32 -12.77
CA GLU A 24 -2.65 7.43 -13.69
C GLU A 24 -1.29 7.34 -14.39
N ALA A 25 -0.21 7.11 -13.63
CA ALA A 25 1.16 7.08 -14.14
C ALA A 25 1.40 5.92 -15.13
N LEU A 26 0.82 4.76 -14.86
CA LEU A 26 0.95 3.56 -15.69
C LEU A 26 -0.22 3.39 -16.67
N ALA A 27 -1.21 4.30 -16.63
CA ALA A 27 -2.46 4.16 -17.36
C ALA A 27 -3.09 2.77 -17.18
N ARG A 28 -3.25 2.32 -15.93
CA ARG A 28 -3.85 1.01 -15.62
C ARG A 28 -5.04 1.16 -14.71
N GLN A 29 -6.04 0.29 -14.78
CA GLN A 29 -7.12 0.29 -13.81
C GLN A 29 -6.66 -0.37 -12.50
N PRO A 30 -6.86 0.28 -11.34
CA PRO A 30 -6.58 -0.38 -10.07
C PRO A 30 -7.65 -1.45 -9.83
N ASP A 31 -7.26 -2.56 -9.22
CA ASP A 31 -8.24 -3.52 -8.72
C ASP A 31 -9.21 -2.81 -7.76
N GLN A 32 -10.52 -2.98 -7.97
CA GLN A 32 -11.56 -2.32 -7.18
C GLN A 32 -11.69 -2.92 -5.77
N ALA A 33 -11.09 -4.08 -5.53
CA ALA A 33 -11.03 -4.66 -4.19
C ALA A 33 -10.32 -3.69 -3.23
N ARG A 34 -11.05 -3.29 -2.17
CA ARG A 34 -10.59 -2.27 -1.22
C ARG A 34 -9.28 -2.66 -0.54
N GLN A 35 -9.13 -3.93 -0.20
CA GLN A 35 -7.93 -4.48 0.42
C GLN A 35 -7.77 -5.92 -0.08
N LEU A 36 -6.68 -6.18 -0.80
CA LEU A 36 -6.32 -7.53 -1.18
C LEU A 36 -5.13 -7.98 -0.36
N HIS A 37 -5.14 -9.26 0.01
CA HIS A 37 -3.95 -9.91 0.49
C HIS A 37 -2.95 -10.08 -0.67
N GLY A 38 -1.65 -10.22 -0.33
CA GLY A 38 -0.59 -10.31 -1.35
C GLY A 38 -0.86 -11.39 -2.40
N TRP A 39 -1.36 -12.55 -1.96
CA TRP A 39 -1.68 -13.65 -2.84
C TRP A 39 -2.84 -13.37 -3.78
N GLU A 40 -3.93 -12.78 -3.29
CA GLU A 40 -5.09 -12.42 -4.12
C GLU A 40 -4.73 -11.36 -5.17
N ALA A 41 -3.97 -10.33 -4.77
CA ALA A 41 -3.46 -9.32 -5.70
C ALA A 41 -2.57 -9.95 -6.78
N LEU A 42 -1.68 -10.88 -6.40
CA LEU A 42 -0.84 -11.60 -7.35
C LEU A 42 -1.67 -12.47 -8.31
N VAL A 43 -2.65 -13.23 -7.80
CA VAL A 43 -3.55 -14.04 -8.63
C VAL A 43 -4.31 -13.17 -9.62
N SER A 44 -4.91 -12.07 -9.16
CA SER A 44 -5.62 -11.10 -10.01
C SER A 44 -4.71 -10.57 -11.13
N GLY A 45 -3.48 -10.17 -10.79
CA GLY A 45 -2.50 -9.71 -11.77
C GLY A 45 -2.01 -10.80 -12.76
N LEU A 46 -1.89 -12.05 -12.32
CA LEU A 46 -1.50 -13.17 -13.18
C LEU A 46 -2.63 -13.58 -14.14
N CYS A 47 -3.87 -13.66 -13.65
CA CYS A 47 -5.03 -13.91 -14.49
C CYS A 47 -5.19 -12.82 -15.56
N HIS A 48 -4.94 -11.57 -15.19
CA HIS A 48 -4.92 -10.45 -16.13
C HIS A 48 -3.84 -10.63 -17.21
N ALA A 49 -2.61 -10.93 -16.82
CA ALA A 49 -1.51 -11.17 -17.76
C ALA A 49 -1.79 -12.36 -18.71
N ALA A 50 -2.44 -13.42 -18.21
CA ALA A 50 -2.89 -14.55 -19.03
C ALA A 50 -3.93 -14.13 -20.07
N CYS A 51 -4.94 -13.36 -19.66
CA CYS A 51 -5.98 -12.84 -20.55
C CYS A 51 -5.41 -11.90 -21.62
N GLN A 52 -4.42 -11.06 -21.26
CA GLN A 52 -3.72 -10.20 -22.20
C GLN A 52 -2.99 -11.03 -23.27
N ARG A 53 -2.22 -12.04 -22.84
CA ARG A 53 -1.50 -12.93 -23.76
C ARG A 53 -2.43 -13.68 -24.72
N ALA A 54 -3.59 -14.13 -24.24
CA ALA A 54 -4.57 -14.81 -25.08
C ALA A 54 -5.08 -13.90 -26.21
N ARG A 55 -5.37 -12.63 -25.89
CA ARG A 55 -5.74 -11.59 -26.87
C ARG A 55 -4.62 -11.37 -27.90
N ASP A 56 -3.39 -11.19 -27.42
CA ASP A 56 -2.23 -10.97 -28.30
C ASP A 56 -1.99 -12.15 -29.25
N SER A 57 -2.17 -13.38 -28.74
CA SER A 57 -1.98 -14.61 -29.53
C SER A 57 -3.06 -14.77 -30.60
N GLN A 58 -4.32 -14.46 -30.26
CA GLN A 58 -5.43 -14.47 -31.22
C GLN A 58 -5.20 -13.46 -32.34
N PHE A 59 -4.74 -12.25 -32.00
CA PHE A 59 -4.45 -11.20 -32.97
C PHE A 59 -3.31 -11.59 -33.94
N VAL A 60 -2.22 -12.17 -33.42
CA VAL A 60 -1.12 -12.67 -34.28
C VAL A 60 -1.62 -13.76 -35.24
N ALA A 61 -2.52 -14.64 -34.77
CA ALA A 61 -3.14 -15.65 -35.62
C ALA A 61 -4.03 -15.03 -36.71
N GLU A 62 -4.81 -13.99 -36.39
CA GLU A 62 -5.66 -13.27 -37.35
C GLU A 62 -4.85 -12.55 -38.44
N LEU A 63 -3.65 -12.06 -38.11
CA LEU A 63 -2.74 -11.46 -39.08
C LEU A 63 -2.06 -12.46 -40.02
N GLY A 64 -2.29 -13.76 -39.86
CA GLY A 64 -1.65 -14.81 -40.68
C GLY A 64 -0.13 -14.86 -40.51
N LEU A 65 0.41 -14.25 -39.46
CA LEU A 65 1.81 -14.34 -39.07
C LEU A 65 2.00 -15.68 -38.34
N GLY A 66 1.94 -16.77 -39.10
CA GLY A 66 2.03 -18.13 -38.58
C GLY A 66 3.25 -18.32 -37.69
N SER A 67 3.03 -18.90 -36.51
CA SER A 67 4.10 -19.36 -35.60
C SER A 67 4.74 -20.63 -36.17
N ASP A 68 5.47 -20.51 -37.28
CA ASP A 68 6.05 -21.64 -38.00
C ASP A 68 7.30 -22.24 -37.33
N GLY A 69 7.51 -22.00 -36.03
CA GLY A 69 8.75 -22.40 -35.36
C GLY A 69 8.63 -22.66 -33.88
N GLY A 70 8.19 -23.87 -33.50
CA GLY A 70 8.72 -24.55 -32.32
C GLY A 70 8.38 -23.97 -30.95
N ALA A 71 7.16 -23.46 -30.73
CA ALA A 71 6.63 -23.22 -29.38
C ALA A 71 6.31 -24.54 -28.67
N GLY A 72 7.33 -25.36 -28.40
CA GLY A 72 7.18 -26.64 -27.72
C GLY A 72 6.80 -26.45 -26.26
N GLN A 73 5.65 -27.01 -25.86
CA GLN A 73 5.15 -27.42 -24.53
C GLN A 73 5.32 -26.53 -23.28
N ALA A 74 6.26 -25.58 -23.21
CA ALA A 74 6.50 -24.72 -22.06
C ALA A 74 5.46 -23.59 -21.91
N GLY A 75 4.56 -23.42 -22.89
CA GLY A 75 3.61 -22.31 -22.95
C GLY A 75 2.28 -22.51 -22.22
N ASP A 76 1.97 -23.72 -21.73
CA ASP A 76 0.61 -24.09 -21.30
C ASP A 76 0.24 -23.60 -19.88
N VAL A 77 1.23 -23.24 -19.07
CA VAL A 77 1.05 -22.95 -17.63
C VAL A 77 0.18 -21.71 -17.37
N LEU A 78 0.14 -20.77 -18.31
CA LEU A 78 -0.64 -19.52 -18.25
C LEU A 78 -2.04 -19.62 -18.89
N GLN A 79 -2.45 -20.75 -19.46
CA GLN A 79 -3.76 -20.83 -20.13
C GLN A 79 -4.95 -20.91 -19.16
N ASP A 80 -4.70 -21.19 -17.88
CA ASP A 80 -5.74 -21.16 -16.86
C ASP A 80 -6.12 -19.72 -16.50
N ALA A 81 -7.12 -19.18 -17.20
CA ALA A 81 -7.79 -17.93 -16.80
C ALA A 81 -8.46 -18.03 -15.42
N ASN A 82 -8.59 -19.25 -14.88
CA ASN A 82 -9.20 -19.56 -13.58
C ASN A 82 -8.15 -19.89 -12.51
N LEU A 83 -6.94 -19.34 -12.59
CA LEU A 83 -5.91 -19.55 -11.56
C LEU A 83 -6.46 -19.10 -10.19
N THR A 84 -6.51 -20.03 -9.23
CA THR A 84 -6.89 -19.71 -7.84
C THR A 84 -5.64 -19.50 -6.97
N GLU A 85 -5.82 -18.92 -5.78
CA GLU A 85 -4.75 -18.81 -4.79
C GLU A 85 -4.22 -20.20 -4.38
N SER A 86 -5.12 -21.16 -4.11
CA SER A 86 -4.73 -22.55 -3.80
C SER A 86 -3.91 -23.18 -4.92
N ASP A 87 -4.27 -22.95 -6.20
CA ASP A 87 -3.51 -23.52 -7.32
C ASP A 87 -2.11 -22.90 -7.43
N LEU A 88 -2.00 -21.58 -7.30
CA LEU A 88 -0.73 -20.87 -7.31
C LEU A 88 0.20 -21.37 -6.19
N ARG A 89 -0.33 -21.45 -4.96
CA ARG A 89 0.38 -21.94 -3.78
C ARG A 89 0.80 -23.40 -3.92
N ARG A 90 -0.09 -24.28 -4.42
CA ARG A 90 0.25 -25.70 -4.68
C ARG A 90 1.37 -25.84 -5.70
N ARG A 91 1.36 -25.04 -6.79
CA ARG A 91 2.44 -25.03 -7.79
C ARG A 91 3.77 -24.54 -7.16
N LEU A 92 3.71 -23.53 -6.31
CA LEU A 92 4.89 -23.00 -5.60
C LEU A 92 5.48 -24.03 -4.62
N VAL A 93 4.65 -24.69 -3.81
CA VAL A 93 5.06 -25.78 -2.92
C VAL A 93 5.69 -26.93 -3.71
N PHE A 94 5.07 -27.32 -4.83
CA PHE A 94 5.62 -28.34 -5.70
C PHE A 94 7.02 -27.96 -6.20
N LEU A 95 7.22 -26.72 -6.66
CA LEU A 95 8.53 -26.24 -7.09
C LEU A 95 9.56 -26.26 -5.96
N TYR A 96 9.19 -25.78 -4.78
CA TYR A 96 10.09 -25.78 -3.62
C TYR A 96 10.47 -27.18 -3.17
N SER A 97 9.53 -28.13 -3.16
CA SER A 97 9.76 -29.52 -2.76
C SER A 97 10.73 -30.27 -3.68
N ARG A 98 10.90 -29.82 -4.93
CA ARG A 98 11.78 -30.44 -5.93
C ARG A 98 13.18 -29.85 -5.98
N GLN A 99 13.47 -28.80 -5.21
CA GLN A 99 14.79 -28.18 -5.21
C GLN A 99 15.83 -29.06 -4.52
N ALA A 100 17.07 -29.02 -4.99
CA ALA A 100 18.19 -29.64 -4.29
C ALA A 100 18.39 -28.99 -2.90
N LYS A 101 18.95 -29.72 -1.93
CA LYS A 101 19.11 -29.24 -0.56
C LYS A 101 19.95 -27.96 -0.49
N GLU A 102 20.97 -27.87 -1.33
CA GLU A 102 21.84 -26.71 -1.48
C GLU A 102 21.05 -25.49 -1.97
N THR A 103 20.17 -25.70 -2.96
CA THR A 103 19.27 -24.66 -3.49
C THR A 103 18.25 -24.22 -2.44
N VAL A 104 17.66 -25.16 -1.69
CA VAL A 104 16.74 -24.84 -0.58
C VAL A 104 17.45 -23.97 0.46
N ARG A 105 18.70 -24.28 0.81
CA ARG A 105 19.51 -23.46 1.73
C ARG A 105 19.69 -22.03 1.21
N SER A 106 19.97 -21.86 -0.08
CA SER A 106 20.06 -20.53 -0.71
C SER A 106 18.72 -19.80 -0.72
N ILE A 107 17.61 -20.49 -0.97
CA ILE A 107 16.25 -19.93 -0.90
C ILE A 107 15.94 -19.46 0.52
N VAL A 108 16.22 -20.28 1.53
CA VAL A 108 16.02 -19.93 2.94
C VAL A 108 16.86 -18.72 3.34
N GLN A 109 18.13 -18.67 2.91
CA GLN A 109 18.98 -17.51 3.15
C GLN A 109 18.41 -16.24 2.49
N ALA A 110 17.91 -16.34 1.26
CA ALA A 110 17.26 -15.22 0.59
C ALA A 110 16.00 -14.77 1.32
N LYS A 111 15.16 -15.72 1.78
CA LYS A 111 13.97 -15.44 2.59
C LYS A 111 14.29 -14.84 3.96
N LEU A 112 15.44 -15.14 4.57
CA LEU A 112 15.86 -14.48 5.82
C LEU A 112 16.28 -13.02 5.59
N ASN A 113 16.80 -12.72 4.40
CA ASN A 113 17.23 -11.37 4.03
C ASN A 113 16.08 -10.50 3.52
N ASP A 114 14.91 -11.08 3.24
CA ASP A 114 13.75 -10.38 2.73
C ASP A 114 12.83 -9.93 3.88
N GLU A 115 12.67 -8.63 4.05
CA GLU A 115 11.85 -8.03 5.11
C GLU A 115 10.37 -8.45 5.06
N LEU A 116 9.87 -8.86 3.89
CA LEU A 116 8.48 -9.32 3.72
C LEU A 116 8.29 -10.80 4.07
N SER A 117 9.38 -11.55 4.16
CA SER A 117 9.32 -12.99 4.36
C SER A 117 8.92 -13.35 5.79
N PHE A 118 8.14 -14.42 5.90
CA PHE A 118 7.82 -15.05 7.17
C PHE A 118 9.08 -15.33 8.00
N PHE A 119 10.13 -15.88 7.38
CA PHE A 119 11.35 -16.25 8.11
C PHE A 119 12.09 -15.05 8.68
N HIS A 120 12.07 -13.91 7.98
CA HIS A 120 12.66 -12.67 8.49
C HIS A 120 11.94 -12.22 9.76
N SER A 121 10.62 -12.05 9.70
CA SER A 121 9.82 -11.65 10.86
C SER A 121 9.93 -12.64 12.03
N TRP A 122 9.97 -13.95 11.74
CA TRP A 122 10.04 -14.99 12.73
C TRP A 122 11.40 -15.06 13.45
N VAL A 123 12.52 -14.91 12.73
CA VAL A 123 13.87 -14.96 13.30
C VAL A 123 14.22 -13.65 14.03
N VAL A 124 13.89 -12.50 13.47
CA VAL A 124 14.16 -11.18 14.08
C VAL A 124 13.50 -11.09 15.46
N ASN A 125 12.26 -11.56 15.59
CA ASN A 125 11.52 -11.54 16.86
C ASN A 125 12.10 -12.49 17.93
N ARG A 126 12.99 -13.42 17.57
CA ARG A 126 13.55 -14.41 18.50
C ARG A 126 14.99 -14.12 18.96
N SER A 127 15.56 -12.98 18.59
CA SER A 127 16.88 -12.51 19.06
C SER A 127 18.02 -13.55 18.96
N CYS A 128 17.97 -14.45 17.98
CA CYS A 128 19.02 -15.47 17.81
C CYS A 128 20.14 -14.94 16.91
N GLU A 129 21.22 -14.43 17.53
CA GLU A 129 22.39 -13.89 16.82
C GLU A 129 23.22 -14.95 16.04
N LYS A 130 22.97 -16.25 16.22
CA LYS A 130 23.71 -17.31 15.50
C LYS A 130 22.81 -18.48 15.14
N GLY A 131 22.76 -18.83 13.84
CA GLY A 131 22.07 -20.04 13.34
C GLY A 131 20.72 -19.84 12.65
N GLY A 132 20.38 -18.62 12.21
CA GLY A 132 19.08 -18.34 11.56
C GLY A 132 18.74 -19.26 10.39
N VAL A 133 19.72 -19.61 9.55
CA VAL A 133 19.53 -20.52 8.40
C VAL A 133 19.19 -21.94 8.86
N GLU A 134 19.92 -22.52 9.81
CA GLU A 134 19.65 -23.88 10.30
C GLU A 134 18.29 -23.96 10.99
N LEU A 135 17.96 -22.92 11.76
CA LEU A 135 16.68 -22.82 12.43
C LEU A 135 15.53 -22.71 11.42
N ALA A 136 15.67 -21.88 10.37
CA ALA A 136 14.67 -21.77 9.30
C ALA A 136 14.57 -23.08 8.48
N LEU A 137 15.69 -23.74 8.17
CA LEU A 137 15.71 -25.05 7.52
C LEU A 137 14.96 -26.10 8.35
N SER A 138 15.11 -26.09 9.68
CA SER A 138 14.36 -27.00 10.57
C SER A 138 12.84 -26.80 10.54
N LYS A 139 12.38 -25.67 10.00
CA LYS A 139 10.96 -25.31 9.83
C LYS A 139 10.51 -25.28 8.37
N TRP A 140 11.36 -25.69 7.44
CA TRP A 140 11.05 -25.62 6.01
C TRP A 140 9.84 -26.47 5.63
N ASP A 141 9.77 -27.72 6.08
CA ASP A 141 8.63 -28.60 5.77
C ASP A 141 7.32 -28.06 6.35
N TRP A 142 7.38 -27.46 7.54
CA TRP A 142 6.22 -26.81 8.15
C TRP A 142 5.81 -25.54 7.39
N TYR A 143 6.77 -24.73 6.94
CA TYR A 143 6.51 -23.57 6.09
C TYR A 143 5.83 -24.00 4.78
N LEU A 144 6.33 -25.04 4.11
CA LEU A 144 5.72 -25.58 2.90
C LEU A 144 4.30 -26.10 3.14
N TYR A 145 4.06 -26.75 4.29
CA TYR A 145 2.71 -27.16 4.69
C TYR A 145 1.79 -25.95 4.88
N CYS A 146 2.21 -24.94 5.63
CA CYS A 146 1.44 -23.70 5.83
C CYS A 146 1.15 -22.96 4.53
N LEU A 147 2.06 -23.05 3.54
CA LEU A 147 1.88 -22.43 2.24
C LEU A 147 0.74 -23.06 1.44
N THR A 148 0.29 -24.29 1.76
CA THR A 148 -0.81 -24.97 1.02
C THR A 148 -2.21 -24.43 1.31
N PHE A 149 -2.39 -23.66 2.38
CA PHE A 149 -3.66 -23.07 2.78
C PHE A 149 -3.86 -21.71 2.11
N GLU A 150 -5.09 -21.34 1.79
CA GLU A 150 -5.40 -20.00 1.26
C GLU A 150 -5.38 -18.95 2.36
N THR A 151 -5.28 -17.68 1.99
CA THR A 151 -5.32 -16.58 2.97
C THR A 151 -6.65 -16.56 3.72
N GLY A 152 -7.76 -16.87 3.05
CA GLY A 152 -9.10 -16.96 3.64
C GLY A 152 -9.24 -18.06 4.71
N ASP A 153 -8.54 -19.18 4.57
CA ASP A 153 -8.59 -20.30 5.53
C ASP A 153 -8.09 -19.88 6.92
N PHE A 154 -7.22 -18.88 6.97
CA PHE A 154 -6.67 -18.32 8.18
C PHE A 154 -7.54 -17.20 8.79
N LEU A 155 -8.56 -16.70 8.10
CA LEU A 155 -9.38 -15.58 8.58
C LEU A 155 -10.69 -16.05 9.21
N THR A 156 -11.10 -17.30 8.98
CA THR A 156 -12.40 -17.82 9.41
C THR A 156 -12.54 -18.11 10.90
N ASP A 157 -11.43 -18.14 11.67
CA ASP A 157 -11.44 -18.63 13.07
C ASP A 157 -10.94 -17.62 14.13
N ILE A 158 -11.31 -16.33 13.98
CA ILE A 158 -10.98 -15.23 14.93
C ILE A 158 -11.64 -15.42 16.33
N ARG A 159 -12.26 -16.57 16.61
CA ARG A 159 -12.99 -16.83 17.87
C ARG A 159 -12.18 -17.55 18.93
N THR A 160 -11.07 -18.19 18.60
CA THR A 160 -10.12 -18.62 19.62
C THR A 160 -9.26 -17.42 19.98
N SER A 161 -9.34 -16.96 21.22
CA SER A 161 -8.55 -15.88 21.82
C SER A 161 -7.03 -16.14 21.85
N GLU A 162 -6.54 -17.09 21.06
CA GLU A 162 -5.12 -17.33 20.83
C GLU A 162 -4.74 -16.80 19.43
N PRO A 163 -4.00 -15.68 19.35
CA PRO A 163 -3.60 -15.04 18.10
C PRO A 163 -2.42 -15.79 17.46
N MET A 164 -2.60 -17.08 17.17
CA MET A 164 -1.59 -17.90 16.47
C MET A 164 -2.03 -18.31 15.08
N LEU A 165 -2.83 -17.48 14.41
CA LEU A 165 -3.09 -17.66 12.99
C LEU A 165 -1.84 -17.31 12.19
N VAL A 166 -1.19 -18.37 11.71
CA VAL A 166 0.04 -18.33 10.94
C VAL A 166 -0.28 -17.84 9.54
N GLN A 167 -0.18 -16.53 9.32
CA GLN A 167 -0.26 -15.97 7.98
C GLN A 167 1.06 -16.19 7.24
N MET A 168 0.99 -16.73 6.03
CA MET A 168 2.13 -16.83 5.12
C MET A 168 2.11 -15.62 4.17
N PRO A 169 2.83 -14.53 4.49
CA PRO A 169 2.89 -13.38 3.61
C PRO A 169 3.55 -13.73 2.29
N LEU A 170 3.10 -13.09 1.22
CA LEU A 170 3.78 -13.12 -0.07
C LEU A 170 5.09 -12.32 0.04
N ASP A 171 6.21 -12.94 -0.33
CA ASP A 171 7.53 -12.31 -0.28
C ASP A 171 8.20 -12.20 -1.66
N THR A 172 9.32 -11.48 -1.74
CA THR A 172 10.03 -11.24 -3.01
C THR A 172 10.67 -12.49 -3.59
N VAL A 173 10.98 -13.49 -2.75
CA VAL A 173 11.51 -14.78 -3.19
C VAL A 173 10.41 -15.59 -3.86
N ASP A 174 9.20 -15.59 -3.28
CA ASP A 174 8.02 -16.19 -3.89
C ASP A 174 7.74 -15.54 -5.25
N LEU A 175 7.73 -14.21 -5.32
CA LEU A 175 7.52 -13.45 -6.56
C LEU A 175 8.53 -13.82 -7.65
N ARG A 176 9.80 -14.02 -7.31
CA ARG A 176 10.81 -14.45 -8.29
C ARG A 176 10.52 -15.84 -8.85
N VAL A 177 10.12 -16.78 -7.98
CA VAL A 177 9.78 -18.15 -8.40
C VAL A 177 8.51 -18.16 -9.25
N VAL A 178 7.52 -17.35 -8.89
CA VAL A 178 6.28 -17.19 -9.67
C VAL A 178 6.56 -16.55 -11.03
N ALA A 179 7.38 -15.49 -11.10
CA ALA A 179 7.79 -14.88 -12.35
C ALA A 179 8.43 -15.90 -13.30
N GLN A 180 9.28 -16.78 -12.77
CA GLN A 180 9.88 -17.89 -13.53
C GLN A 180 8.84 -18.92 -13.97
N LEU A 181 7.96 -19.35 -13.05
CA LEU A 181 6.98 -20.41 -13.29
C LEU A 181 5.99 -20.03 -14.40
N PHE A 182 5.53 -18.79 -14.40
CA PHE A 182 4.56 -18.30 -15.39
C PHE A 182 5.22 -17.60 -16.57
N ASN A 183 6.56 -17.53 -16.62
CA ASN A 183 7.32 -16.78 -17.63
C ASN A 183 6.77 -15.34 -17.82
N VAL A 184 6.52 -14.64 -16.72
CA VAL A 184 5.88 -13.32 -16.67
C VAL A 184 6.81 -12.33 -15.97
N GLN A 185 6.86 -11.09 -16.44
CA GLN A 185 7.53 -10.03 -15.70
C GLN A 185 6.62 -9.54 -14.57
N ILE A 186 7.03 -9.68 -13.31
CA ILE A 186 6.30 -9.09 -12.18
C ILE A 186 6.99 -7.78 -11.78
N THR A 187 6.23 -6.69 -11.76
CA THR A 187 6.72 -5.37 -11.32
C THR A 187 5.99 -4.97 -10.05
N VAL A 188 6.73 -4.77 -8.94
CA VAL A 188 6.17 -4.31 -7.66
C VAL A 188 6.57 -2.85 -7.44
N THR A 189 5.58 -1.96 -7.42
CA THR A 189 5.78 -0.55 -7.13
C THR A 189 5.46 -0.28 -5.66
N ARG A 190 6.41 0.37 -4.98
CA ARG A 190 6.30 0.80 -3.59
C ARG A 190 6.37 2.31 -3.49
N MET A 191 5.72 2.88 -2.49
CA MET A 191 5.80 4.32 -2.25
C MET A 191 7.23 4.70 -1.87
N PHE A 192 7.79 5.72 -2.55
CA PHE A 192 9.13 6.26 -2.30
C PHE A 192 10.32 5.30 -2.52
N GLU A 193 10.10 4.14 -3.12
CA GLU A 193 11.16 3.21 -3.49
C GLU A 193 11.26 3.06 -5.02
N GLU A 194 12.33 2.44 -5.49
CA GLU A 194 12.45 2.04 -6.89
C GLU A 194 11.57 0.80 -7.13
N ALA A 195 10.92 0.73 -8.30
CA ALA A 195 10.06 -0.41 -8.62
C ALA A 195 10.90 -1.68 -8.76
N MET A 196 10.55 -2.72 -8.02
CA MET A 196 11.21 -4.03 -8.12
C MET A 196 10.69 -4.77 -9.34
N ARG A 197 11.60 -5.28 -10.18
CA ARG A 197 11.25 -6.02 -11.41
C ARG A 197 11.80 -7.44 -11.33
N PHE A 198 10.90 -8.41 -11.38
CA PHE A 198 11.21 -9.84 -11.40
C PHE A 198 10.99 -10.36 -12.82
N ARG A 199 12.08 -10.69 -13.51
CA ARG A 199 12.05 -11.23 -14.88
C ARG A 199 12.36 -12.73 -14.86
N PRO A 200 11.69 -13.52 -15.71
CA PRO A 200 12.05 -14.92 -15.90
C PRO A 200 13.47 -15.03 -16.49
N HIS A 201 14.19 -16.06 -16.10
CA HIS A 201 15.49 -16.44 -16.63
C HIS A 201 15.27 -17.21 -17.93
N GLY A 202 15.76 -16.66 -19.04
CA GLY A 202 15.65 -17.25 -20.37
C GLY A 202 16.03 -16.25 -21.46
N THR A 203 16.32 -16.77 -22.66
CA THR A 203 16.54 -15.94 -23.85
C THR A 203 15.23 -15.48 -24.50
N ALA A 204 14.14 -16.21 -24.26
CA ALA A 204 12.81 -15.77 -24.63
C ALA A 204 12.35 -14.70 -23.63
N GLY A 205 11.91 -13.55 -24.14
CA GLY A 205 11.32 -12.50 -23.30
C GLY A 205 10.11 -13.00 -22.51
N PRO A 206 9.69 -12.24 -21.47
CA PRO A 206 8.48 -12.57 -20.72
C PRO A 206 7.25 -12.58 -21.64
N VAL A 207 6.32 -13.50 -21.41
CA VAL A 207 5.09 -13.61 -22.24
C VAL A 207 3.96 -12.71 -21.77
N GLY A 208 4.21 -11.91 -20.73
CA GLY A 208 3.26 -10.96 -20.17
C GLY A 208 3.86 -10.18 -19.02
N CYS A 209 3.10 -9.22 -18.51
CA CYS A 209 3.49 -8.33 -17.43
C CYS A 209 2.41 -8.28 -16.35
N CYS A 210 2.80 -8.49 -15.09
CA CYS A 210 1.95 -8.36 -13.90
C CYS A 210 2.44 -7.18 -13.06
N HIS A 211 1.56 -6.22 -12.75
CA HIS A 211 1.90 -5.03 -11.96
C HIS A 211 1.21 -5.07 -10.60
N LEU A 212 2.00 -4.98 -9.54
CA LEU A 212 1.54 -4.99 -8.16
C LEU A 212 1.94 -3.69 -7.47
N LEU A 213 1.09 -3.19 -6.58
CA LEU A 213 1.43 -2.14 -5.63
C LEU A 213 1.55 -2.75 -4.24
N LEU A 214 2.56 -2.30 -3.50
CA LEU A 214 2.79 -2.70 -2.12
C LEU A 214 2.96 -1.47 -1.23
N HIS A 215 2.15 -1.38 -0.18
CA HIS A 215 2.27 -0.33 0.83
C HIS A 215 1.92 -0.87 2.22
N LYS A 216 2.89 -0.86 3.14
CA LYS A 216 2.72 -1.32 4.54
C LYS A 216 2.06 -2.70 4.68
N GLY A 217 2.45 -3.65 3.82
CA GLY A 217 1.91 -5.01 3.81
C GLY A 217 0.56 -5.16 3.12
N LEU A 218 -0.06 -4.06 2.66
CA LEU A 218 -1.23 -4.09 1.80
C LEU A 218 -0.80 -4.21 0.35
N TRP A 219 -1.51 -5.06 -0.39
CA TRP A 219 -1.22 -5.34 -1.79
C TRP A 219 -2.44 -5.02 -2.65
N THR A 220 -2.19 -4.73 -3.91
CA THR A 220 -3.24 -4.56 -4.93
C THR A 220 -2.64 -4.71 -6.31
N ALA A 221 -3.42 -5.24 -7.24
CA ALA A 221 -3.02 -5.35 -8.63
C ALA A 221 -3.36 -4.07 -9.41
N LEU A 222 -2.51 -3.75 -10.38
CA LEU A 222 -2.86 -2.84 -11.46
C LEU A 222 -3.17 -3.69 -12.69
N LEU A 223 -4.44 -3.66 -13.08
CA LEU A 223 -5.02 -4.52 -14.11
C LEU A 223 -4.91 -3.83 -15.49
N ASP A 224 -6.01 -3.85 -16.25
CA ASP A 224 -6.10 -3.42 -17.65
C ASP A 224 -5.44 -2.07 -17.91
N VAL A 225 -4.79 -1.97 -19.08
CA VAL A 225 -4.41 -0.68 -19.64
C VAL A 225 -5.69 0.12 -19.84
N ARG A 226 -5.76 1.31 -19.27
CA ARG A 226 -6.83 2.26 -19.53
C ARG A 226 -6.80 2.58 -21.01
N MET A 227 -7.96 2.51 -21.66
CA MET A 227 -8.09 3.06 -23.01
C MET A 227 -7.67 4.54 -22.95
N PRO A 228 -7.07 5.10 -24.02
CA PRO A 228 -6.66 6.52 -24.05
C PRO A 228 -7.79 7.48 -23.67
N GLU A 229 -9.03 7.11 -23.99
CA GLU A 229 -10.24 7.86 -23.66
C GLU A 229 -10.54 7.89 -22.15
N GLN A 230 -10.07 6.88 -21.42
CA GLN A 230 -10.16 6.74 -19.96
C GLN A 230 -8.91 7.27 -19.25
N GLU A 231 -7.84 7.55 -19.99
CA GLU A 231 -6.67 8.23 -19.46
C GLU A 231 -7.01 9.71 -19.26
N PRO A 232 -6.72 10.30 -18.09
CA PRO A 232 -6.92 11.73 -17.88
C PRO A 232 -6.02 12.57 -18.81
N GLN A 233 -4.92 11.99 -19.29
CA GLN A 233 -3.95 12.61 -20.19
C GLN A 233 -3.41 11.56 -21.18
N PRO A 234 -4.15 11.25 -22.25
CA PRO A 234 -3.66 10.34 -23.28
C PRO A 234 -2.39 10.88 -23.92
N LEU A 235 -1.45 9.99 -24.22
CA LEU A 235 -0.15 10.37 -24.80
C LEU A 235 -0.19 10.65 -26.30
N LEU A 236 -1.36 10.84 -26.91
CA LEU A 236 -1.45 11.13 -28.34
C LEU A 236 -0.73 12.45 -28.66
N ASP A 237 0.12 12.42 -29.68
CA ASP A 237 1.06 13.49 -30.06
C ASP A 237 2.15 13.82 -29.02
N ALA A 238 2.35 12.99 -28.00
CA ALA A 238 3.41 13.18 -27.03
C ALA A 238 4.77 12.68 -27.55
N VAL A 239 5.84 13.40 -27.20
CA VAL A 239 7.21 12.95 -27.40
C VAL A 239 7.67 12.29 -26.11
N VAL A 240 8.12 11.05 -26.21
CA VAL A 240 8.49 10.21 -25.06
C VAL A 240 9.85 9.56 -25.26
N GLU A 241 10.55 9.28 -24.16
CA GLU A 241 11.74 8.44 -24.15
C GLU A 241 11.34 7.02 -23.77
N VAL A 242 11.72 6.03 -24.58
CA VAL A 242 11.45 4.60 -24.31
C VAL A 242 12.68 3.90 -23.73
N GLU A 243 12.45 2.88 -22.91
CA GLU A 243 13.50 2.12 -22.25
C GLU A 243 14.35 1.35 -23.27
N GLU A 244 13.73 0.64 -24.20
CA GLU A 244 14.42 -0.10 -25.27
C GLU A 244 13.76 0.18 -26.62
N LEU A 245 14.58 0.43 -27.64
CA LEU A 245 14.14 0.48 -29.02
C LEU A 245 14.30 -0.91 -29.66
N PRO A 246 13.39 -1.31 -30.56
CA PRO A 246 13.60 -2.45 -31.45
C PRO A 246 14.99 -2.39 -32.07
N LEU A 247 15.67 -3.54 -32.19
CA LEU A 247 17.06 -3.62 -32.66
C LEU A 247 17.24 -2.91 -34.02
N GLU A 248 16.21 -2.95 -34.86
CA GLU A 248 16.16 -2.31 -36.18
C GLU A 248 16.19 -0.78 -36.10
N LEU A 249 15.74 -0.21 -34.98
CA LEU A 249 15.60 1.24 -34.76
C LEU A 249 16.70 1.82 -33.87
N GLN A 250 17.53 1.00 -33.24
CA GLN A 250 18.64 1.46 -32.39
C GLN A 250 19.65 2.33 -33.14
N GLY A 251 19.79 2.17 -34.45
CA GLY A 251 20.65 3.01 -35.29
C GLY A 251 20.05 4.36 -35.69
N VAL A 252 18.74 4.54 -35.53
CA VAL A 252 18.01 5.73 -36.04
C VAL A 252 17.93 6.85 -35.00
N SER A 253 17.88 6.50 -33.71
CA SER A 253 17.85 7.47 -32.61
C SER A 253 18.77 7.02 -31.49
N THR A 254 19.76 7.86 -31.18
CA THR A 254 20.65 7.68 -30.02
C THR A 254 19.91 7.86 -28.70
N ASP A 255 18.86 8.69 -28.70
CA ASP A 255 18.24 9.21 -27.48
C ASP A 255 16.96 8.46 -27.11
N ARG A 256 16.64 7.37 -27.83
CA ARG A 256 15.43 6.54 -27.64
C ARG A 256 14.14 7.36 -27.60
N THR A 257 14.14 8.47 -28.33
CA THR A 257 13.04 9.44 -28.33
C THR A 257 12.10 9.14 -29.49
N VAL A 258 10.80 9.06 -29.18
CA VAL A 258 9.76 8.67 -30.13
C VAL A 258 8.53 9.55 -29.96
N LEU A 259 7.78 9.73 -31.04
CA LEU A 259 6.53 10.45 -31.07
C LEU A 259 5.36 9.46 -31.09
N ILE A 260 4.45 9.57 -30.14
CA ILE A 260 3.24 8.76 -30.08
C ILE A 260 2.21 9.31 -31.08
N ARG A 261 1.78 8.49 -32.03
CA ARG A 261 0.88 8.90 -33.13
C ARG A 261 -0.56 8.45 -32.95
N SER A 262 -0.75 7.23 -32.50
CA SER A 262 -2.06 6.62 -32.31
C SER A 262 -2.00 5.61 -31.17
N TYR A 263 -3.15 5.06 -30.82
CA TYR A 263 -3.25 3.94 -29.90
C TYR A 263 -3.89 2.78 -30.64
N ASP A 264 -3.30 1.60 -30.46
CA ASP A 264 -3.82 0.35 -30.98
C ASP A 264 -4.64 -0.30 -29.84
N GLU A 265 -5.97 -0.23 -29.96
CA GLU A 265 -6.92 -0.78 -28.99
C GLU A 265 -6.81 -2.28 -28.85
N ASP A 266 -6.56 -2.98 -29.96
CA ASP A 266 -6.48 -4.44 -29.99
C ASP A 266 -5.24 -4.92 -29.21
N ARG A 267 -4.13 -4.18 -29.32
CA ARG A 267 -2.87 -4.47 -28.61
C ARG A 267 -2.76 -3.82 -27.23
N GLY A 268 -3.66 -2.91 -26.89
CA GLY A 268 -3.54 -2.07 -25.70
C GLY A 268 -2.22 -1.29 -25.63
N SER A 269 -1.69 -0.85 -26.77
CA SER A 269 -0.35 -0.25 -26.87
C SER A 269 -0.35 1.05 -27.68
N TYR A 270 0.60 1.93 -27.40
CA TYR A 270 0.77 3.16 -28.16
C TYR A 270 1.58 2.90 -29.43
N MET A 271 1.15 3.46 -30.56
CA MET A 271 1.92 3.41 -31.80
C MET A 271 2.86 4.60 -31.85
N ALA A 272 4.17 4.31 -31.72
CA ALA A 272 5.21 5.32 -31.72
C ALA A 272 5.97 5.34 -33.06
N CYS A 273 6.40 6.52 -33.49
CA CYS A 273 7.29 6.70 -34.63
C CYS A 273 8.61 7.35 -34.20
N CYS A 274 9.73 6.89 -34.76
CA CYS A 274 11.05 7.41 -34.44
C CYS A 274 11.55 8.38 -35.53
N GLY A 275 11.76 9.66 -35.16
CA GLY A 275 12.30 10.68 -36.06
C GLY A 275 11.40 11.00 -37.27
N GLN A 276 12.01 11.13 -38.45
CA GLN A 276 11.29 11.32 -39.73
C GLN A 276 10.84 10.00 -40.37
N SER A 277 11.18 8.86 -39.77
CA SER A 277 10.75 7.56 -40.28
C SER A 277 9.24 7.42 -40.13
N GLN A 278 8.56 7.00 -41.20
CA GLN A 278 7.14 6.63 -41.14
C GLN A 278 6.92 5.27 -40.48
N VAL A 279 7.99 4.57 -40.08
CA VAL A 279 7.88 3.28 -39.37
C VAL A 279 7.29 3.54 -37.99
N CYS A 280 6.05 3.07 -37.82
CA CYS A 280 5.39 3.02 -36.53
C CYS A 280 5.60 1.64 -35.90
N PHE A 281 5.81 1.61 -34.59
CA PHE A 281 5.95 0.38 -33.84
C PHE A 281 5.19 0.47 -32.51
N PRO A 282 4.68 -0.66 -32.00
CA PRO A 282 3.97 -0.68 -30.74
C PRO A 282 4.93 -0.41 -29.58
N VAL A 283 4.51 0.44 -28.67
CA VAL A 283 5.21 0.84 -27.45
C VAL A 283 4.24 0.68 -26.30
N GLU A 284 4.52 -0.28 -25.42
CA GLU A 284 3.74 -0.41 -24.19
C GLU A 284 3.95 0.82 -23.30
N ARG A 285 2.91 1.26 -22.59
CA ARG A 285 3.00 2.38 -21.64
C ARG A 285 4.09 2.18 -20.58
N SER A 286 4.30 0.95 -20.13
CA SER A 286 5.35 0.50 -19.18
C SER A 286 6.77 0.70 -19.70
N SER A 287 6.96 0.70 -21.02
CA SER A 287 8.26 0.88 -21.67
C SER A 287 8.65 2.35 -21.80
N ILE A 288 7.72 3.28 -21.53
CA ILE A 288 7.97 4.72 -21.58
C ILE A 288 8.65 5.15 -20.28
N LYS A 289 9.93 5.51 -20.39
CA LYS A 289 10.78 5.95 -19.28
C LYS A 289 10.43 7.35 -18.80
N ARG A 290 10.20 8.29 -19.73
CA ARG A 290 9.72 9.64 -19.41
C ARG A 290 8.96 10.27 -20.56
N ILE A 291 8.09 11.20 -20.22
CA ILE A 291 7.42 12.09 -21.17
C ILE A 291 8.29 13.32 -21.33
N ILE A 292 8.74 13.60 -22.56
CA ILE A 292 9.59 14.75 -22.88
C ILE A 292 8.71 15.97 -23.19
N PHE A 293 7.63 15.77 -23.94
CA PHE A 293 6.72 16.83 -24.35
C PHE A 293 5.30 16.30 -24.55
N THR A 294 4.29 17.08 -24.14
CA THR A 294 2.89 16.85 -24.52
C THR A 294 2.28 18.11 -25.12
N ARG A 295 1.38 17.93 -26.10
CA ARG A 295 0.61 19.06 -26.67
C ARG A 295 -0.28 19.73 -25.63
N TRP A 296 -0.72 18.99 -24.62
CA TRP A 296 -1.52 19.48 -23.50
C TRP A 296 -0.79 20.55 -22.67
N ASP A 297 0.53 20.44 -22.54
CA ASP A 297 1.34 21.43 -21.82
C ASP A 297 1.27 22.81 -22.49
N MET A 298 1.17 22.86 -23.83
CA MET A 298 0.98 24.13 -24.53
C MET A 298 -0.38 24.75 -24.23
N GLY A 299 -1.45 23.96 -24.20
CA GLY A 299 -2.79 24.47 -23.89
C GLY A 299 -2.91 25.00 -22.45
N ARG A 300 -2.22 24.38 -21.48
CA ARG A 300 -2.16 24.90 -20.10
C ARG A 300 -1.29 26.15 -20.01
N ALA A 301 -0.14 26.17 -20.67
CA ALA A 301 0.73 27.34 -20.71
C ALA A 301 0.04 28.55 -21.36
N GLU A 302 -0.70 28.34 -22.46
CA GLU A 302 -1.48 29.38 -23.11
C GLU A 302 -2.65 29.86 -22.25
N LYS A 303 -3.41 28.94 -21.63
CA LYS A 303 -4.49 29.32 -20.70
C LYS A 303 -3.97 30.05 -19.47
N GLN A 304 -2.83 29.64 -18.93
CA GLN A 304 -2.19 30.32 -17.81
C GLN A 304 -1.69 31.71 -18.25
N ALA A 305 -1.02 31.81 -19.40
CA ALA A 305 -0.58 33.09 -19.94
C ALA A 305 -1.77 34.02 -20.26
N GLN A 306 -2.90 33.48 -20.70
CA GLN A 306 -4.13 34.24 -20.92
C GLN A 306 -4.73 34.72 -19.60
N LYS A 307 -4.81 33.85 -18.59
CA LYS A 307 -5.25 34.22 -17.24
C LYS A 307 -4.35 35.30 -16.64
N ASP A 308 -3.04 35.17 -16.79
CA ASP A 308 -2.07 36.16 -16.32
C ASP A 308 -2.25 37.50 -17.05
N ARG A 309 -2.54 37.49 -18.36
CA ARG A 309 -2.89 38.69 -19.13
C ARG A 309 -4.20 39.32 -18.68
N GLU A 310 -5.22 38.52 -18.40
CA GLU A 310 -6.52 38.99 -17.90
C GLU A 310 -6.38 39.59 -16.50
N GLU A 311 -5.61 38.97 -15.61
CA GLU A 311 -5.30 39.51 -14.28
C GLU A 311 -4.47 40.80 -14.37
N GLN A 312 -3.49 40.86 -15.27
CA GLN A 312 -2.72 42.09 -15.53
C GLN A 312 -3.59 43.21 -16.10
N ALA A 313 -4.49 42.89 -17.03
CA ALA A 313 -5.44 43.85 -17.59
C ALA A 313 -6.43 44.35 -16.53
N ALA A 314 -6.93 43.47 -15.66
CA ALA A 314 -7.79 43.84 -14.53
C ALA A 314 -7.05 44.76 -13.53
N ARG A 315 -5.78 44.47 -13.22
CA ARG A 315 -4.93 45.34 -12.39
C ARG A 315 -4.70 46.70 -13.04
N ALA A 316 -4.42 46.74 -14.35
CA ALA A 316 -4.22 47.98 -15.10
C ALA A 316 -5.52 48.81 -15.17
N ALA A 317 -6.68 48.16 -15.36
CA ALA A 317 -7.99 48.82 -15.36
C ALA A 317 -8.32 49.40 -13.97
N ALA A 318 -8.09 48.63 -12.90
CA ALA A 318 -8.26 49.11 -11.53
C ALA A 318 -7.37 50.33 -11.23
N ALA A 319 -6.11 50.30 -11.67
CA ALA A 319 -5.19 51.44 -11.54
C ALA A 319 -5.66 52.69 -12.33
N SER A 320 -6.33 52.51 -13.46
CA SER A 320 -6.85 53.62 -14.29
C SER A 320 -8.14 54.26 -13.75
N THR A 321 -8.88 53.58 -12.87
CA THR A 321 -10.20 54.04 -12.41
C THR A 321 -10.09 55.10 -11.30
N GLY A 322 -8.87 55.43 -10.85
CA GLY A 322 -8.60 56.67 -10.11
C GLY A 322 -9.36 56.85 -8.81
N ASP A 323 -9.81 55.78 -8.17
CA ASP A 323 -10.48 55.86 -6.87
C ASP A 323 -9.40 55.92 -5.77
N PRO A 324 -9.13 57.06 -5.12
CA PRO A 324 -7.98 57.20 -4.21
C PRO A 324 -8.17 56.48 -2.87
N ALA A 325 -9.32 55.82 -2.66
CA ALA A 325 -9.70 55.23 -1.38
C ALA A 325 -8.92 53.95 -1.03
N TRP A 326 -8.39 53.20 -2.01
CA TRP A 326 -7.66 51.95 -1.73
C TRP A 326 -6.18 52.17 -1.35
N ALA A 327 -5.58 53.31 -1.70
CA ALA A 327 -4.17 53.60 -1.45
C ALA A 327 -3.83 53.84 0.04
N ALA A 328 -4.85 54.02 0.90
CA ALA A 328 -4.65 54.23 2.34
C ALA A 328 -4.63 52.93 3.17
N GLU A 329 -5.15 51.81 2.65
CA GLU A 329 -5.13 50.52 3.37
C GLU A 329 -3.99 49.59 2.95
N GLU A 330 -3.27 49.89 1.87
CA GLU A 330 -2.21 49.01 1.35
C GLU A 330 -0.80 49.28 1.90
N GLY A 331 -0.64 50.29 2.77
CA GLY A 331 0.62 50.57 3.47
C GLY A 331 1.08 49.47 4.45
N ALA A 332 0.35 48.36 4.58
CA ALA A 332 0.64 47.28 5.53
C ALA A 332 0.58 45.86 4.95
N ARG A 333 0.56 45.67 3.63
CA ARG A 333 0.69 44.32 3.04
C ARG A 333 2.09 44.13 2.46
N PRO A 334 2.92 43.22 3.03
CA PRO A 334 4.23 42.92 2.48
C PRO A 334 4.06 42.33 1.08
N SER A 335 4.83 42.84 0.14
CA SER A 335 4.84 42.51 -1.29
C SER A 335 4.79 41.00 -1.52
N GLY A 336 3.61 40.49 -1.89
CA GLY A 336 3.34 39.09 -2.16
C GLY A 336 3.98 38.62 -3.46
N SER A 337 5.21 38.13 -3.37
CA SER A 337 5.65 37.02 -4.22
C SER A 337 4.65 35.89 -4.02
N LEU A 338 3.77 35.65 -5.00
CA LEU A 338 2.90 34.46 -5.01
C LEU A 338 3.80 33.25 -4.75
N LYS A 339 3.64 32.63 -3.57
CA LYS A 339 4.42 31.45 -3.24
C LYS A 339 3.91 30.36 -4.19
N PRO A 340 4.74 29.72 -5.01
CA PRO A 340 4.31 28.72 -6.01
C PRO A 340 3.59 27.47 -5.43
N LEU A 341 3.30 27.46 -4.12
CA LEU A 341 2.65 26.39 -3.36
C LEU A 341 1.38 26.87 -2.64
N GLU A 342 0.88 28.06 -2.95
CA GLU A 342 -0.31 28.62 -2.32
C GLU A 342 -1.54 27.75 -2.65
N GLY A 343 -2.10 27.10 -1.62
CA GLY A 343 -3.19 26.13 -1.74
C GLY A 343 -2.82 24.70 -1.35
N ILE A 344 -1.52 24.37 -1.24
CA ILE A 344 -1.05 23.09 -0.73
C ILE A 344 -0.59 23.30 0.73
N PRO A 345 -1.32 22.80 1.75
CA PRO A 345 -0.92 23.01 3.14
C PRO A 345 0.48 22.45 3.39
N GLU A 346 1.36 23.21 4.04
CA GLU A 346 2.67 22.71 4.47
C GLU A 346 2.47 21.46 5.36
N GLY A 347 3.14 20.35 5.00
CA GLY A 347 3.00 19.06 5.67
C GLY A 347 1.87 18.16 5.16
N SER A 348 1.02 18.61 4.22
CA SER A 348 0.07 17.75 3.50
C SER A 348 0.79 16.66 2.68
N LEU A 349 0.06 15.61 2.26
CA LEU A 349 0.65 14.55 1.44
C LEU A 349 1.08 15.09 0.08
N GLU A 350 0.26 15.94 -0.52
CA GLU A 350 0.54 16.63 -1.77
C GLU A 350 1.84 17.43 -1.66
N PHE A 351 2.05 18.12 -0.54
CA PHE A 351 3.31 18.82 -0.26
C PHE A 351 4.49 17.86 -0.12
N GLN A 352 4.33 16.74 0.60
CA GLN A 352 5.40 15.76 0.80
C GLN A 352 5.78 15.03 -0.49
N VAL A 353 4.79 14.65 -1.28
CA VAL A 353 4.99 14.05 -2.61
C VAL A 353 5.70 15.06 -3.52
N LEU A 354 5.26 16.32 -3.55
CA LEU A 354 5.92 17.37 -4.33
C LEU A 354 7.35 17.61 -3.85
N GLN A 355 7.58 17.70 -2.54
CA GLN A 355 8.91 17.91 -1.95
C GLN A 355 9.84 16.76 -2.28
N GLU A 356 9.35 15.52 -2.22
CA GLU A 356 10.14 14.32 -2.55
C GLU A 356 10.44 14.22 -4.05
N LEU A 357 9.48 14.58 -4.91
CA LEU A 357 9.69 14.70 -6.36
C LEU A 357 10.76 15.76 -6.68
N VAL A 358 10.69 16.92 -6.03
CA VAL A 358 11.69 17.99 -6.16
C VAL A 358 13.05 17.49 -5.67
N ARG A 359 13.10 16.80 -4.53
CA ARG A 359 14.33 16.21 -3.97
C ARG A 359 14.97 15.23 -4.95
N ARG A 360 14.21 14.26 -5.46
CA ARG A 360 14.68 13.27 -6.44
C ARG A 360 15.20 13.93 -7.72
N THR A 361 14.45 14.90 -8.25
CA THR A 361 14.84 15.64 -9.46
C THR A 361 16.13 16.44 -9.22
N ALA A 362 16.26 17.09 -8.06
CA ALA A 362 17.46 17.82 -7.68
C ALA A 362 18.66 16.88 -7.51
N THR A 363 18.50 15.73 -6.85
CA THR A 363 19.56 14.74 -6.69
C THR A 363 20.00 14.16 -8.04
N GLN A 364 19.06 13.87 -8.94
CA GLN A 364 19.37 13.38 -10.28
C GLN A 364 20.15 14.43 -11.09
N ARG A 365 19.69 15.69 -11.11
CA ARG A 365 20.39 16.79 -11.78
C ARG A 365 21.78 17.05 -11.18
N LEU A 366 21.91 16.98 -9.85
CA LEU A 366 23.18 17.11 -9.16
C LEU A 366 24.14 15.98 -9.53
N SER A 367 23.66 14.73 -9.56
CA SER A 367 24.47 13.59 -9.99
C SER A 367 24.91 13.72 -11.44
N GLN A 368 24.04 14.23 -12.32
CA GLN A 368 24.37 14.48 -13.71
C GLN A 368 25.45 15.56 -13.84
N THR A 369 25.26 16.72 -13.20
CA THR A 369 26.25 17.82 -13.20
C THR A 369 27.57 17.40 -12.56
N MET A 370 27.55 16.58 -11.50
CA MET A 370 28.78 16.01 -10.94
C MET A 370 29.48 15.06 -11.92
N GLY A 371 28.73 14.28 -12.71
CA GLY A 371 29.28 13.45 -13.78
C GLY A 371 29.92 14.29 -14.90
N GLU A 372 29.24 15.35 -15.32
CA GLU A 372 29.73 16.31 -16.32
C GLU A 372 31.00 17.03 -15.85
N LEU A 373 31.00 17.54 -14.61
CA LEU A 373 32.16 18.20 -13.99
C LEU A 373 33.34 17.24 -13.78
N ALA A 374 33.08 15.96 -13.53
CA ALA A 374 34.10 14.92 -13.45
C ALA A 374 34.67 14.52 -14.83
N GLY A 375 34.26 15.17 -15.93
CA GLY A 375 34.68 14.85 -17.29
C GLY A 375 34.14 13.50 -17.78
N ARG A 376 33.22 12.88 -17.03
CA ARG A 376 32.51 11.66 -17.42
C ARG A 376 31.28 12.05 -18.21
N ASN A 377 31.49 12.69 -19.36
CA ASN A 377 30.41 12.97 -20.28
C ASN A 377 30.22 11.73 -21.17
N PRO A 378 29.12 10.95 -21.03
CA PRO A 378 28.91 9.75 -21.82
C PRO A 378 28.78 10.06 -23.33
N ALA A 379 28.57 11.33 -23.69
CA ALA A 379 28.45 11.80 -25.06
C ALA A 379 29.79 12.17 -25.74
N SER A 380 30.92 12.20 -25.03
CA SER A 380 32.19 12.72 -25.61
C SER A 380 33.25 11.66 -25.94
N VAL A 381 32.91 10.37 -25.99
CA VAL A 381 33.82 9.35 -26.51
C VAL A 381 33.61 9.20 -28.02
N THR A 382 34.10 10.17 -28.79
CA THR A 382 34.30 10.01 -30.24
C THR A 382 35.49 9.07 -30.50
N PRO A 383 35.33 7.98 -31.26
CA PRO A 383 36.46 7.14 -31.66
C PRO A 383 37.30 7.89 -32.71
N ALA A 384 38.60 8.04 -32.44
CA ALA A 384 39.54 8.67 -33.36
C ALA A 384 39.66 7.85 -34.66
N ALA A 385 39.34 8.48 -35.78
CA ALA A 385 39.45 7.94 -37.12
C ALA A 385 40.92 7.76 -37.53
N ALA A 386 41.30 6.53 -37.84
CA ALA A 386 42.57 6.20 -38.49
C ALA A 386 42.51 6.61 -39.98
N GLY A 387 43.53 7.35 -40.40
CA GLY A 387 43.66 7.92 -41.74
C GLY A 387 43.74 6.86 -42.85
N SER A 388 43.07 7.18 -43.95
CA SER A 388 43.22 6.54 -45.25
C SER A 388 44.46 7.06 -45.97
N ALA A 389 45.24 6.17 -46.57
CA ALA A 389 46.16 6.49 -47.65
C ALA A 389 45.87 5.58 -48.85
N SER A 390 45.60 6.23 -49.97
CA SER A 390 45.32 5.70 -51.29
C SER A 390 46.61 5.30 -52.01
N SER A 391 46.64 4.16 -52.70
CA SER A 391 47.34 4.04 -53.99
C SER A 391 46.87 2.82 -54.80
N ARG A 392 47.02 2.99 -56.12
CA ARG A 392 46.43 2.29 -57.28
C ARG A 392 47.11 0.98 -57.68
N ALA A 393 46.46 0.33 -58.66
CA ALA A 393 46.88 -0.75 -59.58
C ALA A 393 46.52 -2.15 -59.05
N GLY A 394 45.77 -3.02 -59.73
CA GLY A 394 45.65 -3.25 -61.17
C GLY A 394 46.21 -4.65 -61.44
N GLY A 395 45.39 -5.62 -61.87
CA GLY A 395 45.90 -6.95 -62.24
C GLY A 395 44.91 -8.10 -62.12
N THR A 396 44.38 -8.49 -63.27
CA THR A 396 43.74 -9.78 -63.62
C THR A 396 44.59 -11.01 -63.21
N SER A 397 43.98 -12.10 -62.72
CA SER A 397 44.07 -13.45 -63.34
C SER A 397 43.40 -14.57 -62.49
N THR A 398 42.48 -15.28 -63.14
CA THR A 398 42.28 -16.75 -63.23
C THR A 398 42.76 -17.73 -62.15
N ALA A 399 41.84 -18.65 -61.82
CA ALA A 399 41.96 -20.11 -61.83
C ALA A 399 42.66 -20.86 -60.67
N ALA A 400 41.83 -21.73 -60.07
CA ALA A 400 42.04 -23.17 -59.81
C ALA A 400 43.20 -23.63 -58.91
N THR A 401 42.86 -24.46 -57.91
CA THR A 401 43.25 -25.88 -57.78
C THR A 401 43.47 -26.31 -56.32
N ARG A 402 42.53 -27.13 -55.81
CA ARG A 402 42.70 -28.46 -55.19
C ARG A 402 44.00 -28.74 -54.38
N ASN A 403 43.84 -29.11 -53.10
CA ASN A 403 44.31 -30.36 -52.45
C ASN A 403 44.32 -30.20 -50.91
N GLN A 404 43.51 -30.98 -50.18
CA GLN A 404 43.80 -32.28 -49.54
C GLN A 404 44.33 -32.18 -48.09
N LEU A 405 43.67 -32.97 -47.22
CA LEU A 405 43.91 -33.37 -45.82
C LEU A 405 45.36 -33.87 -45.52
N PRO A 406 45.79 -34.25 -44.27
CA PRO A 406 45.05 -34.54 -43.03
C PRO A 406 45.66 -34.01 -41.69
N THR A 407 44.92 -34.27 -40.61
CA THR A 407 45.19 -34.22 -39.16
C THR A 407 46.54 -34.81 -38.70
N PRO A 408 47.07 -34.44 -37.51
CA PRO A 408 46.70 -35.20 -36.30
C PRO A 408 46.56 -34.39 -35.00
N ALA A 409 45.94 -35.06 -34.03
CA ALA A 409 45.64 -34.64 -32.68
C ALA A 409 46.85 -34.17 -31.85
N ARG A 410 46.59 -33.23 -30.93
CA ARG A 410 47.38 -33.06 -29.71
C ARG A 410 46.50 -32.52 -28.58
N ASN A 411 46.31 -33.38 -27.58
CA ASN A 411 45.89 -33.02 -26.22
C ASN A 411 46.94 -32.12 -25.61
N GLU A 412 46.61 -30.90 -25.20
CA GLU A 412 47.30 -30.24 -24.08
C GLU A 412 46.28 -29.48 -23.21
N THR A 413 46.18 -30.00 -22.00
CA THR A 413 45.62 -29.38 -20.79
C THR A 413 46.26 -28.01 -20.56
N GLU A 414 45.49 -26.93 -20.61
CA GLU A 414 45.93 -25.63 -20.09
C GLU A 414 45.17 -25.29 -18.80
N MET A 415 45.96 -25.30 -17.72
CA MET A 415 45.64 -24.77 -16.41
C MET A 415 45.43 -23.26 -16.49
N LEU A 416 44.32 -22.76 -15.96
CA LEU A 416 44.19 -21.33 -15.67
C LEU A 416 45.09 -20.94 -14.47
N PRO A 417 45.86 -19.85 -14.56
CA PRO A 417 46.55 -19.30 -13.42
C PRO A 417 45.60 -18.56 -12.48
N GLN A 418 45.70 -18.92 -11.20
CA GLN A 418 45.07 -18.31 -10.05
C GLN A 418 45.66 -16.92 -9.81
N GLN A 419 44.93 -15.86 -10.17
CA GLN A 419 45.33 -14.49 -9.87
C GLN A 419 44.85 -14.11 -8.45
N GLN A 420 45.76 -14.18 -7.49
CA GLN A 420 45.62 -13.59 -6.16
C GLN A 420 45.65 -12.06 -6.28
N GLN A 421 44.53 -11.40 -6.00
CA GLN A 421 44.52 -9.97 -5.67
C GLN A 421 44.56 -9.82 -4.15
N ALA A 422 45.69 -9.32 -3.67
CA ALA A 422 45.90 -8.84 -2.32
C ALA A 422 45.06 -7.57 -2.08
N GLN A 423 44.26 -7.58 -1.00
CA GLN A 423 43.65 -6.38 -0.41
C GLN A 423 44.58 -5.82 0.67
N PRO A 424 44.78 -4.50 0.78
CA PRO A 424 45.47 -3.90 1.92
C PRO A 424 44.49 -3.64 3.08
N GLU A 425 44.71 -4.34 4.19
CA GLU A 425 44.21 -3.99 5.52
C GLU A 425 44.99 -2.78 6.07
N ALA A 426 44.36 -1.59 6.10
CA ALA A 426 44.84 -0.47 6.91
C ALA A 426 43.75 0.58 7.12
N GLN A 427 42.81 0.34 8.04
CA GLN A 427 42.13 1.40 8.81
C GLN A 427 41.21 0.79 9.89
N GLN A 428 41.82 0.26 10.94
CA GLN A 428 41.07 -0.07 12.15
C GLN A 428 41.97 0.10 13.39
N GLN A 429 42.37 1.34 13.66
CA GLN A 429 43.01 1.72 14.93
C GLN A 429 42.97 3.24 15.14
N GLN A 430 41.79 3.79 15.44
CA GLN A 430 41.68 5.01 16.25
C GLN A 430 40.23 5.27 16.67
N GLN A 431 39.90 4.88 17.90
CA GLN A 431 39.11 5.64 18.90
C GLN A 431 38.61 4.68 19.99
N GLN A 432 39.55 4.19 20.81
CA GLN A 432 39.27 3.97 22.22
C GLN A 432 39.93 5.12 22.97
N GLN A 433 39.10 5.97 23.59
CA GLN A 433 39.32 6.61 24.89
C GLN A 433 38.32 7.77 25.03
N GLN A 434 37.33 7.63 25.91
CA GLN A 434 37.07 8.56 27.03
C GLN A 434 35.84 8.13 27.88
N PRO A 435 35.70 8.62 29.13
CA PRO A 435 35.51 7.77 30.29
C PRO A 435 34.10 7.78 30.88
N GLN A 436 33.81 6.73 31.66
CA GLN A 436 32.68 6.63 32.58
C GLN A 436 32.80 7.66 33.70
N LEU A 437 31.74 8.43 33.96
CA LEU A 437 31.45 9.04 35.27
C LEU A 437 29.99 9.54 35.31
N LEU A 438 29.12 8.82 36.02
CA LEU A 438 28.37 9.29 37.18
C LEU A 438 27.24 8.30 37.54
N GLN A 439 27.47 7.63 38.67
CA GLN A 439 26.48 6.89 39.44
C GLN A 439 25.36 7.83 39.90
N PHE A 440 24.10 7.50 39.64
CA PHE A 440 23.00 7.99 40.45
C PHE A 440 22.67 6.97 41.54
N GLN A 441 22.84 7.45 42.77
CA GLN A 441 22.66 6.78 44.05
C GLN A 441 21.17 6.80 44.45
N PRO A 442 20.63 5.73 45.06
CA PRO A 442 19.23 5.68 45.51
C PRO A 442 19.02 6.45 46.82
N GLN A 443 17.96 7.26 46.89
CA GLN A 443 17.53 7.93 48.12
C GLN A 443 16.85 6.95 49.10
N PRO A 444 17.17 7.01 50.41
CA PRO A 444 16.50 6.25 51.44
C PRO A 444 15.26 6.99 51.99
N ARG A 445 14.27 6.17 52.37
CA ARG A 445 13.17 6.52 53.28
C ARG A 445 13.70 7.03 54.61
N GLN A 446 13.04 8.01 55.23
CA GLN A 446 12.93 8.15 56.70
C GLN A 446 11.80 9.14 57.10
N PRO A 447 11.38 9.19 58.39
CA PRO A 447 9.97 9.02 58.78
C PRO A 447 9.31 10.24 59.44
N SER A 448 8.05 10.01 59.82
CA SER A 448 7.16 10.72 60.75
C SER A 448 7.85 11.42 61.94
N HIS A 449 7.42 12.64 62.29
CA HIS A 449 7.13 13.04 63.68
C HIS A 449 6.26 14.31 63.77
N ALA A 450 5.70 14.47 64.96
CA ALA A 450 4.55 15.26 65.39
C ALA A 450 4.74 16.81 65.43
N ALA A 451 3.57 17.46 65.58
CA ALA A 451 3.25 18.85 66.00
C ALA A 451 4.03 19.35 67.26
N PRO A 452 3.85 20.59 67.82
CA PRO A 452 2.75 21.57 67.64
C PRO A 452 3.10 23.09 67.76
N GLN A 453 2.04 23.93 67.75
CA GLN A 453 1.92 25.32 68.26
C GLN A 453 2.66 26.42 67.47
N ALA A 454 2.26 27.69 67.40
CA ALA A 454 1.04 28.47 67.63
C ALA A 454 1.52 29.93 67.44
N ALA A 455 0.89 30.74 66.59
CA ALA A 455 0.95 32.20 66.71
C ALA A 455 -0.11 32.85 65.82
N ALA A 456 -0.89 33.70 66.45
CA ALA A 456 -1.98 34.47 65.91
C ALA A 456 -1.51 35.52 64.89
N GLN A 457 -2.40 35.89 63.95
CA GLN A 457 -2.68 37.31 63.65
C GLN A 457 -3.98 37.46 62.83
N PRO A 458 -4.62 38.65 62.88
CA PRO A 458 -6.07 38.82 62.78
C PRO A 458 -6.63 39.24 61.42
N GLN A 459 -7.91 38.89 61.26
CA GLN A 459 -9.01 39.51 60.51
C GLN A 459 -8.74 40.69 59.55
N ALA A 460 -9.24 40.55 58.32
CA ALA A 460 -10.03 41.58 57.64
C ALA A 460 -10.99 40.94 56.60
N PRO A 461 -12.15 41.56 56.28
CA PRO A 461 -13.35 40.86 55.85
C PRO A 461 -13.75 41.11 54.38
N LEU A 462 -14.83 40.43 53.97
CA LEU A 462 -15.69 40.64 52.79
C LEU A 462 -15.34 39.83 51.54
N GLN A 463 -15.89 38.61 51.48
CA GLN A 463 -16.27 38.00 50.21
C GLN A 463 -17.81 37.95 50.12
N PRO A 464 -18.39 38.31 48.96
CA PRO A 464 -19.83 38.29 48.76
C PRO A 464 -20.35 36.86 48.80
N GLN A 465 -21.37 36.68 49.63
CA GLN A 465 -22.14 35.47 49.84
C GLN A 465 -22.73 34.98 48.50
N GLN A 466 -22.02 34.09 47.80
CA GLN A 466 -22.58 33.35 46.69
C GLN A 466 -23.66 32.42 47.25
N GLN A 467 -24.91 32.80 47.04
CA GLN A 467 -26.07 31.96 47.28
C GLN A 467 -25.85 30.61 46.61
N ALA A 468 -25.61 29.58 47.42
CA ALA A 468 -25.59 28.20 46.98
C ALA A 468 -26.94 27.89 46.34
N ARG A 469 -26.96 27.80 44.99
CA ARG A 469 -28.13 27.33 44.26
C ARG A 469 -28.50 25.96 44.82
N PRO A 470 -29.77 25.72 45.19
CA PRO A 470 -30.19 24.42 45.67
C PRO A 470 -29.86 23.39 44.59
N VAL A 471 -29.02 22.41 44.94
CA VAL A 471 -28.75 21.24 44.12
C VAL A 471 -30.11 20.59 43.88
N ARG A 472 -30.65 20.75 42.66
CA ARG A 472 -31.89 20.10 42.24
C ARG A 472 -31.68 18.60 42.41
N GLN A 473 -32.29 18.03 43.46
CA GLN A 473 -32.44 16.58 43.60
C GLN A 473 -33.08 16.09 42.30
N HIS A 474 -32.28 15.45 41.44
CA HIS A 474 -32.79 14.79 40.25
C HIS A 474 -33.73 13.71 40.77
N GLN A 475 -35.04 13.88 40.56
CA GLN A 475 -35.98 12.79 40.64
C GLN A 475 -35.42 11.69 39.73
N GLN A 476 -35.05 10.56 40.33
CA GLN A 476 -34.60 9.38 39.60
C GLN A 476 -35.79 8.92 38.76
N GLN A 477 -35.84 9.33 37.49
CA GLN A 477 -36.77 8.75 36.55
C GLN A 477 -36.39 7.28 36.38
N GLU A 478 -37.38 6.40 36.43
CA GLU A 478 -37.13 4.99 36.19
C GLU A 478 -36.61 4.82 34.75
N PRO A 479 -35.50 4.09 34.59
CA PRO A 479 -34.90 3.93 33.28
C PRO A 479 -35.84 3.17 32.34
N ARG A 480 -35.90 3.62 31.09
CA ARG A 480 -36.81 3.09 30.06
C ARG A 480 -36.06 2.71 28.79
N PHE A 481 -36.60 1.75 28.05
CA PHE A 481 -36.13 1.45 26.71
C PHE A 481 -36.60 2.54 25.74
N ILE A 482 -35.65 3.17 25.05
CA ILE A 482 -35.91 4.14 23.98
C ILE A 482 -35.41 3.54 22.68
N ASP A 483 -36.21 3.67 21.62
CA ASP A 483 -35.86 3.16 20.29
C ASP A 483 -34.55 3.77 19.76
N TYR A 484 -33.72 2.98 19.08
CA TYR A 484 -32.44 3.43 18.55
C TYR A 484 -32.60 4.66 17.63
N GLU A 485 -33.60 4.67 16.75
CA GLU A 485 -33.84 5.79 15.83
C GLU A 485 -34.36 7.04 16.55
N GLU A 486 -35.01 6.89 17.71
CA GLU A 486 -35.38 8.02 18.55
C GLU A 486 -34.16 8.62 19.26
N VAL A 487 -33.28 7.78 19.84
CA VAL A 487 -32.02 8.24 20.43
C VAL A 487 -31.15 8.94 19.40
N ARG A 488 -31.06 8.38 18.18
CA ARG A 488 -30.33 9.00 17.06
C ARG A 488 -30.86 10.40 16.74
N ARG A 489 -32.19 10.56 16.58
CA ARG A 489 -32.82 11.86 16.32
C ARG A 489 -32.58 12.86 17.46
N LEU A 490 -32.65 12.41 18.71
CA LEU A 490 -32.35 13.26 19.87
C LEU A 490 -30.90 13.76 19.82
N LEU A 491 -29.94 12.89 19.55
CA LEU A 491 -28.54 13.25 19.44
C LEU A 491 -28.26 14.18 18.25
N GLU A 492 -28.88 13.94 17.09
CA GLU A 492 -28.78 14.81 15.90
C GLU A 492 -29.38 16.20 16.13
N SER A 493 -30.39 16.32 17.00
CA SER A 493 -30.94 17.61 17.44
C SER A 493 -30.04 18.38 18.44
N GLY A 494 -28.91 17.80 18.84
CA GLY A 494 -28.01 18.36 19.86
C GLY A 494 -28.44 18.07 21.31
N SER A 495 -29.44 17.22 21.52
CA SER A 495 -29.82 16.79 22.86
C SER A 495 -28.77 15.84 23.44
N VAL A 496 -28.63 15.83 24.78
CA VAL A 496 -27.76 14.88 25.49
C VAL A 496 -28.62 13.74 26.03
N VAL A 497 -28.25 12.50 25.70
CA VAL A 497 -28.96 11.28 26.15
C VAL A 497 -28.11 10.56 27.18
N THR A 498 -28.68 10.19 28.33
CA THR A 498 -27.99 9.37 29.34
C THR A 498 -28.40 7.92 29.17
N ALA A 499 -27.44 7.04 28.84
CA ALA A 499 -27.66 5.62 28.59
C ALA A 499 -26.85 4.75 29.55
N LEU A 500 -27.40 3.57 29.88
CA LEU A 500 -26.71 2.55 30.66
C LEU A 500 -25.84 1.68 29.75
N CYS A 501 -24.60 1.47 30.13
CA CYS A 501 -23.71 0.52 29.46
C CYS A 501 -24.11 -0.91 29.82
N LEU A 502 -24.49 -1.70 28.83
CA LEU A 502 -25.01 -3.05 29.03
C LEU A 502 -23.89 -4.11 29.01
N SER A 503 -22.79 -3.82 28.32
CA SER A 503 -21.58 -4.66 28.30
C SER A 503 -20.33 -3.84 28.57
N GLU A 504 -19.24 -4.49 28.95
CA GLU A 504 -17.96 -3.83 29.11
C GLU A 504 -17.35 -3.49 27.74
N PHE A 505 -16.75 -2.31 27.64
CA PHE A 505 -15.93 -1.91 26.51
C PHE A 505 -14.56 -1.47 27.05
N ALA A 506 -13.56 -2.29 26.80
CA ALA A 506 -12.17 -2.07 27.15
C ALA A 506 -11.32 -2.29 25.88
N PRO A 507 -11.01 -1.24 25.11
CA PRO A 507 -10.22 -1.38 23.90
C PRO A 507 -8.79 -1.86 24.23
N ASP A 508 -8.22 -2.69 23.36
CA ASP A 508 -6.89 -3.28 23.54
C ASP A 508 -5.77 -2.21 23.58
N SER A 509 -5.99 -1.11 22.86
CA SER A 509 -5.06 0.03 22.86
C SER A 509 -5.24 0.87 24.13
N ARG A 510 -4.14 1.24 24.79
CA ARG A 510 -4.10 2.27 25.86
C ARG A 510 -4.30 3.70 25.32
N ASP A 511 -5.03 3.86 24.22
CA ASP A 511 -5.30 5.15 23.60
C ASP A 511 -6.32 5.91 24.45
N GLU A 512 -5.88 7.04 25.01
CA GLU A 512 -6.67 7.91 25.89
C GLU A 512 -7.92 8.51 25.21
N ARG A 513 -8.04 8.39 23.89
CA ARG A 513 -9.22 8.82 23.14
C ARG A 513 -10.44 7.94 23.37
N TYR A 514 -10.26 6.71 23.86
CA TYR A 514 -11.37 5.81 24.13
C TYR A 514 -11.83 5.92 25.59
N LEU A 515 -13.15 5.87 25.78
CA LEU A 515 -13.75 5.80 27.10
C LEU A 515 -13.95 4.33 27.47
N VAL A 516 -13.12 3.83 28.40
CA VAL A 516 -13.35 2.53 29.03
C VAL A 516 -14.64 2.60 29.84
N VAL A 517 -15.63 1.78 29.49
CA VAL A 517 -16.93 1.74 30.17
C VAL A 517 -17.21 0.33 30.68
N ARG A 518 -17.64 0.23 31.93
CA ARG A 518 -18.00 -1.04 32.56
C ARG A 518 -19.48 -1.32 32.40
N ALA A 519 -19.85 -2.60 32.42
CA ALA A 519 -21.26 -2.98 32.49
C ALA A 519 -21.96 -2.33 33.70
N ASN A 520 -23.16 -1.82 33.50
CA ASN A 520 -23.98 -1.04 34.42
C ASN A 520 -23.46 0.37 34.77
N GLN A 521 -22.54 0.92 33.97
CA GLN A 521 -22.10 2.32 34.09
C GLN A 521 -23.00 3.26 33.27
N TRP A 522 -23.41 4.37 33.86
CA TRP A 522 -24.15 5.41 33.15
C TRP A 522 -23.22 6.34 32.37
N VAL A 523 -23.56 6.60 31.11
CA VAL A 523 -22.81 7.48 30.22
C VAL A 523 -23.72 8.50 29.54
N ARG A 524 -23.23 9.73 29.36
CA ARG A 524 -23.89 10.78 28.58
C ARG A 524 -23.37 10.74 27.16
N LEU A 525 -24.24 10.42 26.23
CA LEU A 525 -23.96 10.36 24.80
C LEU A 525 -24.00 11.77 24.21
N ASN A 526 -23.03 12.10 23.38
CA ASN A 526 -22.91 13.38 22.71
C ASN A 526 -22.54 13.17 21.23
N GLY A 527 -23.10 14.00 20.35
CA GLY A 527 -22.76 13.98 18.92
C GLY A 527 -23.41 12.84 18.15
N LYS A 528 -22.87 12.54 16.97
CA LYS A 528 -23.47 11.57 16.03
C LYS A 528 -23.33 10.13 16.55
N LEU A 529 -24.40 9.37 16.47
CA LEU A 529 -24.43 7.95 16.79
C LEU A 529 -24.06 7.13 15.54
N ASP A 530 -22.92 6.43 15.60
CA ASP A 530 -22.43 5.52 14.57
C ASP A 530 -22.05 4.17 15.23
N THR A 531 -21.11 3.42 14.66
CA THR A 531 -20.47 2.26 15.31
C THR A 531 -19.80 2.63 16.64
N MET A 532 -19.26 3.84 16.72
CA MET A 532 -18.71 4.46 17.92
C MET A 532 -19.52 5.70 18.28
N VAL A 533 -19.57 6.03 19.58
CA VAL A 533 -20.22 7.24 20.07
C VAL A 533 -19.32 7.95 21.07
N HIS A 534 -19.28 9.28 21.00
CA HIS A 534 -18.54 10.08 21.95
C HIS A 534 -19.36 10.24 23.23
N ALA A 535 -18.84 9.70 24.32
CA ALA A 535 -19.54 9.61 25.58
C ALA A 535 -18.79 10.33 26.70
N THR A 536 -19.52 10.72 27.75
CA THR A 536 -18.95 11.20 29.01
C THR A 536 -19.45 10.31 30.14
N SER A 537 -18.56 9.68 30.88
CA SER A 537 -18.93 8.89 32.04
C SER A 537 -19.56 9.78 33.12
N VAL A 538 -20.73 9.36 33.64
CA VAL A 538 -21.47 10.13 34.66
C VAL A 538 -20.73 10.09 36.01
N GLN A 539 -19.94 9.05 36.25
CA GLN A 539 -19.29 8.80 37.55
C GLN A 539 -18.03 9.64 37.76
N ASP A 540 -17.18 9.74 36.73
CA ASP A 540 -15.86 10.38 36.83
C ASP A 540 -15.67 11.55 35.84
N GLY A 541 -16.66 11.83 34.98
CA GLY A 541 -16.62 12.93 34.02
C GLY A 541 -15.64 12.73 32.86
N ARG A 542 -15.02 11.55 32.74
CA ARG A 542 -14.09 11.25 31.63
C ARG A 542 -14.84 11.21 30.31
N LYS A 543 -14.19 11.72 29.25
CA LYS A 543 -14.74 11.79 27.90
C LYS A 543 -13.92 10.92 26.97
N GLY A 544 -14.58 10.31 25.99
CA GLY A 544 -13.92 9.54 24.96
C GLY A 544 -14.93 8.77 24.11
N TRP A 545 -14.40 8.02 23.16
CA TRP A 545 -15.20 7.16 22.28
C TRP A 545 -15.47 5.81 22.93
N CYS A 546 -16.71 5.35 22.93
CA CYS A 546 -17.06 3.97 23.29
C CYS A 546 -17.89 3.30 22.19
N SER A 547 -17.91 1.97 22.20
CA SER A 547 -18.69 1.18 21.24
C SER A 547 -20.19 1.38 21.45
N ALA A 548 -20.91 1.73 20.39
CA ALA A 548 -22.36 1.83 20.44
C ALA A 548 -23.00 0.46 20.74
N ALA A 549 -22.38 -0.64 20.30
CA ALA A 549 -22.87 -1.99 20.58
C ALA A 549 -22.94 -2.31 22.08
N SER A 550 -22.04 -1.72 22.89
CA SER A 550 -22.04 -1.88 24.35
C SER A 550 -23.18 -1.17 25.08
N LEU A 551 -23.92 -0.31 24.37
CA LEU A 551 -25.01 0.51 24.89
C LEU A 551 -26.39 0.05 24.39
N ILE A 552 -26.43 -0.85 23.40
CA ILE A 552 -27.66 -1.24 22.69
C ILE A 552 -28.15 -2.60 23.18
N ALA A 553 -29.42 -2.67 23.55
CA ALA A 553 -30.16 -3.91 23.71
C ALA A 553 -30.93 -4.22 22.43
N TRP A 554 -31.01 -5.49 22.07
CA TRP A 554 -31.87 -5.98 21.00
C TRP A 554 -33.11 -6.59 21.64
N VAL A 555 -34.27 -5.99 21.37
CA VAL A 555 -35.55 -6.39 21.94
C VAL A 555 -36.34 -7.16 20.89
N ALA A 556 -36.75 -8.39 21.20
CA ALA A 556 -37.51 -9.23 20.27
C ALA A 556 -38.88 -8.63 19.96
N GLU A 557 -39.14 -8.33 18.68
CA GLU A 557 -40.44 -7.83 18.22
C GLU A 557 -41.45 -8.98 18.01
N SER A 558 -40.93 -10.15 17.67
CA SER A 558 -41.68 -11.39 17.48
C SER A 558 -40.98 -12.54 18.22
N ALA A 559 -41.77 -13.54 18.61
CA ALA A 559 -41.20 -14.73 19.23
C ALA A 559 -40.36 -15.53 18.21
N PHE A 560 -39.33 -16.21 18.71
CA PHE A 560 -38.49 -17.11 17.95
C PHE A 560 -38.32 -18.40 18.74
N GLU A 561 -38.71 -19.52 18.13
CA GLU A 561 -38.52 -20.85 18.70
C GLU A 561 -37.68 -21.64 17.69
N PRO A 562 -36.46 -22.08 18.08
CA PRO A 562 -35.64 -22.92 17.22
C PRO A 562 -36.37 -24.20 16.88
N ASP A 563 -36.33 -24.60 15.61
CA ASP A 563 -36.90 -25.87 15.19
C ASP A 563 -36.05 -27.03 15.74
N PRO A 564 -36.62 -27.97 16.51
CA PRO A 564 -35.89 -29.11 17.05
C PRO A 564 -35.29 -30.03 15.98
N SER A 565 -35.76 -29.94 14.74
CA SER A 565 -35.22 -30.71 13.61
C SER A 565 -33.95 -30.12 13.00
N TRP A 566 -33.57 -28.88 13.36
CA TRP A 566 -32.35 -28.27 12.86
C TRP A 566 -31.09 -28.94 13.42
N PRO A 567 -30.03 -29.07 12.61
CA PRO A 567 -28.72 -29.46 13.12
C PRO A 567 -28.26 -28.49 14.20
N ASP A 568 -27.76 -29.03 15.32
CA ASP A 568 -27.28 -28.27 16.48
C ASP A 568 -28.33 -27.27 17.04
N SER A 569 -29.60 -27.69 17.13
CA SER A 569 -30.71 -26.86 17.62
C SER A 569 -30.43 -26.16 18.97
N GLU A 570 -29.59 -26.74 19.82
CA GLU A 570 -29.13 -26.20 21.09
C GLU A 570 -28.25 -24.95 20.99
N ARG A 571 -27.70 -24.65 19.81
CA ARG A 571 -26.94 -23.42 19.56
C ARG A 571 -27.82 -22.19 19.37
N TYR A 572 -29.12 -22.39 19.13
CA TYR A 572 -30.08 -21.32 18.91
C TYR A 572 -30.79 -20.98 20.22
N MET A 573 -30.95 -19.68 20.49
CA MET A 573 -31.62 -19.21 21.69
C MET A 573 -33.04 -18.77 21.33
N GLY A 574 -34.04 -19.46 21.87
CA GLY A 574 -35.44 -19.04 21.73
C GLY A 574 -35.69 -17.70 22.42
N LEU A 575 -36.52 -16.86 21.81
CA LEU A 575 -36.89 -15.54 22.31
C LEU A 575 -38.39 -15.36 22.41
N ARG A 576 -38.84 -14.73 23.49
CA ARG A 576 -40.22 -14.26 23.65
C ARG A 576 -40.33 -12.81 23.19
N LYS A 577 -41.51 -12.42 22.69
CA LYS A 577 -41.78 -11.02 22.34
C LYS A 577 -41.55 -10.10 23.56
N GLY A 578 -40.77 -9.05 23.35
CA GLY A 578 -40.36 -8.07 24.39
C GLY A 578 -39.13 -8.49 25.20
N GLU A 579 -38.56 -9.67 24.95
CA GLU A 579 -37.33 -10.10 25.61
C GLU A 579 -36.12 -9.35 25.06
N ALA A 580 -35.24 -8.89 25.96
CA ALA A 580 -34.06 -8.11 25.61
C ALA A 580 -32.80 -8.98 25.67
N VAL A 581 -31.99 -8.91 24.62
CA VAL A 581 -30.71 -9.59 24.52
C VAL A 581 -29.59 -8.61 24.18
N LEU A 582 -28.38 -8.95 24.59
CA LEU A 582 -27.16 -8.25 24.26
C LEU A 582 -26.50 -8.98 23.10
N LEU A 583 -26.20 -8.24 22.03
CA LEU A 583 -25.50 -8.78 20.88
C LEU A 583 -23.99 -8.84 21.16
N GLU A 584 -23.40 -10.02 21.03
CA GLU A 584 -21.96 -10.22 21.24
C GLU A 584 -21.21 -10.38 19.92
N LYS A 585 -21.84 -10.98 18.90
CA LYS A 585 -21.27 -11.06 17.54
C LYS A 585 -22.36 -11.02 16.47
N ILE A 586 -22.11 -10.22 15.44
CA ILE A 586 -22.87 -10.21 14.17
C ILE A 586 -22.12 -11.11 13.19
N TYR A 587 -22.86 -11.88 12.40
CA TYR A 587 -22.27 -12.66 11.30
C TYR A 587 -22.52 -11.98 9.96
N ASP A 588 -21.77 -12.37 8.94
CA ASP A 588 -21.86 -11.87 7.57
C ASP A 588 -22.26 -12.99 6.58
N GLY A 589 -22.36 -12.64 5.29
CA GLY A 589 -22.71 -13.58 4.23
C GLY A 589 -24.09 -14.20 4.40
N GLN A 590 -24.18 -15.53 4.33
CA GLN A 590 -25.43 -16.27 4.51
C GLN A 590 -26.03 -16.14 5.92
N TRP A 591 -25.25 -15.64 6.88
CA TRP A 591 -25.63 -15.43 8.27
C TRP A 591 -25.82 -13.94 8.61
N ALA A 592 -25.90 -13.04 7.62
CA ALA A 592 -26.00 -11.59 7.83
C ALA A 592 -27.14 -11.16 8.77
N ASP A 593 -28.24 -11.91 8.78
CA ASP A 593 -29.41 -11.64 9.64
C ASP A 593 -29.36 -12.37 10.99
N TRP A 594 -28.22 -12.96 11.37
CA TRP A 594 -28.06 -13.69 12.62
C TRP A 594 -27.03 -13.02 13.53
N GLY A 595 -27.29 -13.13 14.83
CA GLY A 595 -26.38 -12.65 15.87
C GLY A 595 -26.24 -13.65 16.99
N PHE A 596 -25.02 -13.80 17.51
CA PHE A 596 -24.80 -14.50 18.77
C PHE A 596 -25.10 -13.53 19.91
N CYS A 597 -26.08 -13.90 20.74
CA CYS A 597 -26.64 -13.01 21.75
C CYS A 597 -26.62 -13.67 23.13
N ARG A 598 -26.62 -12.83 24.16
CA ARG A 598 -26.79 -13.21 25.57
C ARG A 598 -28.03 -12.56 26.14
N ASN A 599 -28.86 -13.31 26.85
CA ASN A 599 -30.09 -12.79 27.42
C ASN A 599 -29.79 -11.80 28.59
N LEU A 600 -30.43 -10.61 28.59
CA LEU A 600 -30.19 -9.61 29.64
C LEU A 600 -30.70 -10.05 31.01
N ARG A 601 -31.81 -10.80 31.06
CA ARG A 601 -32.42 -11.28 32.32
C ARG A 601 -31.76 -12.56 32.81
N SER A 602 -31.48 -13.48 31.90
CA SER A 602 -30.88 -14.79 32.19
C SER A 602 -29.50 -14.89 31.57
N ARG A 603 -28.47 -14.35 32.25
CA ARG A 603 -27.10 -14.21 31.69
C ARG A 603 -26.47 -15.52 31.23
N ASP A 604 -26.90 -16.66 31.77
CA ASP A 604 -26.41 -18.00 31.40
C ASP A 604 -26.98 -18.48 30.07
N LEU A 605 -28.06 -17.85 29.58
CA LEU A 605 -28.67 -18.19 28.30
C LEU A 605 -28.00 -17.38 27.19
N THR A 606 -27.27 -18.09 26.32
CA THR A 606 -26.62 -17.56 25.13
C THR A 606 -26.97 -18.40 23.92
N GLY A 607 -26.94 -17.81 22.72
CA GLY A 607 -27.17 -18.55 21.49
C GLY A 607 -27.42 -17.65 20.29
N LEU A 608 -27.62 -18.30 19.15
CA LEU A 608 -27.94 -17.65 17.87
C LEU A 608 -29.40 -17.18 17.85
N VAL A 609 -29.58 -15.94 17.43
CA VAL A 609 -30.86 -15.27 17.29
C VAL A 609 -30.96 -14.62 15.91
N PRO A 610 -32.10 -14.70 15.22
CA PRO A 610 -32.34 -13.93 14.00
C PRO A 610 -32.56 -12.45 14.35
N LEU A 611 -31.64 -11.59 13.94
CA LEU A 611 -31.67 -10.14 14.16
C LEU A 611 -32.86 -9.48 13.47
N SER A 612 -33.33 -10.04 12.35
CA SER A 612 -34.55 -9.62 11.65
C SER A 612 -35.83 -9.69 12.50
N ARG A 613 -35.81 -10.40 13.64
CA ARG A 613 -36.93 -10.47 14.60
C ARG A 613 -36.75 -9.57 15.82
N THR A 614 -35.74 -8.71 15.81
CA THR A 614 -35.36 -7.88 16.97
C THR A 614 -35.21 -6.41 16.57
N ARG A 615 -35.37 -5.51 17.54
CA ARG A 615 -35.23 -4.07 17.35
C ARG A 615 -34.27 -3.47 18.37
N ARG A 616 -33.42 -2.56 17.91
CA ARG A 616 -32.37 -1.92 18.72
C ARG A 616 -32.97 -0.86 19.65
N HIS A 617 -32.64 -0.93 20.92
CA HIS A 617 -33.07 0.02 21.95
C HIS A 617 -31.89 0.41 22.84
N PHE A 618 -31.95 1.61 23.40
CA PHE A 618 -31.09 2.04 24.50
C PHE A 618 -31.84 1.97 25.82
N TYR A 619 -31.14 1.64 26.90
CA TYR A 619 -31.69 1.76 28.25
C TYR A 619 -31.31 3.13 28.83
N CYS A 620 -32.25 4.07 28.79
CA CYS A 620 -32.01 5.49 29.08
C CYS A 620 -32.67 5.95 30.39
N ALA A 621 -32.03 6.92 31.05
CA ALA A 621 -32.54 7.62 32.23
C ALA A 621 -33.16 8.97 31.89
#